data_AF-A0A355BXI0-F1
#
_entry.id   AF-A0A355BXI0-F1
#
_cell.length_a   1.000
_cell.length_b   1.000
_cell.length_c   1.000
_cell.angle_alpha   90.00
_cell.angle_beta   90.00
_cell.angle_gamma   90.00
#
_symmetry.space_group_name_H-M   'P 1'
#
loop_
_entity.id
_entity.type
_entity.pdbx_description
1 polymer ?
#
loop_
_entity_poly.entity_id
_entity_poly.type
_entity_poly.pdbx_seq_one_letter_code
_entity_poly.pdbx_strand_id
1 'polypeptide(L)' 'KVILAVETTPESELAFMESELRIIDILTSYLRAVPVTALEDPAAMARIREQIARRIAFIVDPAPVNAVLITDFILS' A
#
# COMPACT_ATOMS: atom_id res chain seq x y z
N LYS A 1 -2.68 -4.48 -12.89
CA LYS A 1 -1.90 -5.20 -11.84
C LYS A 1 -1.04 -4.19 -11.10
N VAL A 2 -1.04 -4.20 -9.76
CA VAL A 2 -0.20 -3.31 -8.93
C VAL A 2 0.68 -4.18 -8.05
N ILE A 3 1.99 -3.93 -8.05
CA ILE A 3 2.94 -4.57 -7.12
C ILE A 3 3.43 -3.51 -6.14
N LEU A 4 3.39 -3.87 -4.87
CA LEU A 4 3.74 -3.01 -3.75
C LEU A 4 4.88 -3.65 -2.98
N ALA A 5 5.87 -2.85 -2.61
CA ALA A 5 6.89 -3.20 -1.64
C ALA A 5 6.77 -2.23 -0.45
N VAL A 6 6.86 -2.77 0.75
CA VAL A 6 6.77 -1.98 1.99
C VAL A 6 8.12 -2.01 2.68
N GLU A 7 8.63 -0.84 3.00
CA GLU A 7 9.83 -0.69 3.81
C GLU A 7 9.42 -0.62 5.28
N THR A 8 9.98 -1.53 6.07
CA THR A 8 9.68 -1.67 7.50
C THR A 8 10.96 -2.00 8.26
N THR A 9 10.90 -1.94 9.60
CA THR A 9 12.03 -2.35 10.44
C THR A 9 12.03 -3.87 10.64
N PRO A 10 13.20 -4.50 10.92
CA PRO A 10 13.27 -5.94 11.15
C PRO A 10 12.34 -6.44 12.26
N GLU A 11 12.13 -5.63 13.31
CA GLU A 11 11.26 -5.96 14.44
C GLU A 11 9.78 -6.08 14.03
N SER A 12 9.42 -5.42 12.94
CA SER A 12 8.05 -5.31 12.44
C SER A 12 7.74 -6.32 11.33
N GLU A 13 8.75 -7.01 10.79
CA GLU A 13 8.61 -7.92 9.64
C GLU A 13 7.60 -9.04 9.91
N LEU A 14 7.65 -9.65 11.10
CA LEU A 14 6.73 -10.73 11.47
C LEU A 14 5.27 -10.25 11.51
N ALA A 15 4.99 -9.08 12.10
CA ALA A 15 3.64 -8.53 12.17
C ALA A 15 3.08 -8.22 10.77
N PHE A 16 3.95 -7.79 9.86
CA PHE A 16 3.61 -7.59 8.45
C PHE A 16 3.23 -8.88 7.76
N MET A 17 4.01 -9.95 7.94
CA MET A 17 3.73 -11.27 7.38
C MET A 17 2.41 -11.85 7.92
N GLU A 18 2.16 -11.73 9.22
CA GLU A 18 0.90 -12.18 9.84
C GLU A 18 -0.33 -11.42 9.30
N SER A 19 -0.13 -10.17 8.86
CA SER A 19 -1.19 -9.29 8.38
C SER A 19 -1.33 -9.27 6.85
N GLU A 20 -0.51 -10.01 6.09
CA GLU A 20 -0.41 -9.91 4.63
C GLU A 20 -1.77 -10.03 3.94
N LEU A 21 -2.55 -11.06 4.29
CA LEU A 21 -3.87 -11.29 3.68
C LEU A 21 -4.84 -10.13 3.94
N ARG A 22 -4.80 -9.53 5.13
CA ARG A 22 -5.66 -8.39 5.50
C ARG A 22 -5.23 -7.11 4.79
N ILE A 23 -3.92 -6.91 4.64
CA ILE A 23 -3.36 -5.82 3.85
C ILE A 23 -3.84 -5.95 2.40
N ILE A 24 -3.69 -7.12 1.78
CA ILE A 24 -4.11 -7.37 0.40
C ILE A 24 -5.61 -7.06 0.21
N ASP A 25 -6.46 -7.53 1.11
CA ASP A 25 -7.91 -7.31 1.04
C ASP A 25 -8.27 -5.82 1.06
N ILE A 26 -7.73 -5.08 2.04
CA ILE A 26 -7.99 -3.64 2.19
C ILE A 26 -7.46 -2.84 1.00
N LEU A 27 -6.25 -3.15 0.54
CA LEU A 27 -5.65 -2.44 -0.59
C LEU A 27 -6.38 -2.72 -1.89
N THR A 28 -6.88 -3.95 -2.08
CA THR A 28 -7.71 -4.29 -3.23
C THR A 28 -9.03 -3.51 -3.21
N SER A 29 -9.69 -3.43 -2.05
CA SER A 29 -10.92 -2.64 -1.87
C SER A 29 -10.69 -1.15 -2.13
N TYR A 30 -9.61 -0.59 -1.55
CA TYR A 30 -9.23 0.80 -1.75
C TYR A 30 -8.92 1.11 -3.22
N LEU A 31 -8.04 0.34 -3.88
CA LEU A 31 -7.64 0.60 -5.27
C LEU A 31 -8.82 0.47 -6.24
N ARG A 32 -9.80 -0.40 -5.97
CA ARG A 32 -11.04 -0.48 -6.77
C ARG A 32 -11.92 0.76 -6.66
N ALA A 33 -11.82 1.50 -5.56
CA ALA A 33 -12.56 2.75 -5.37
C ALA A 33 -11.81 3.96 -5.95
N VAL A 34 -10.53 3.82 -6.33
CA VAL A 34 -9.76 4.90 -6.95
C VAL A 34 -10.16 5.02 -8.43
N PRO A 35 -10.55 6.22 -8.91
CA PRO A 35 -10.88 6.41 -10.31
C PRO A 35 -9.63 6.27 -11.19
N VAL A 36 -9.79 5.67 -12.38
CA VAL A 36 -8.69 5.44 -13.33
C VAL A 36 -7.96 6.73 -13.70
N THR A 37 -8.68 7.85 -13.81
CA THR A 37 -8.09 9.17 -14.08
C THR A 37 -7.11 9.63 -12.99
N ALA A 38 -7.33 9.24 -11.73
CA ALA A 38 -6.39 9.52 -10.65
C ALA A 38 -5.17 8.58 -10.68
N LEU A 39 -5.26 7.43 -11.34
CA LEU A 39 -4.14 6.52 -11.52
C LEU A 39 -3.23 6.93 -12.69
N GLU A 40 -3.78 7.65 -13.67
CA GLU A 40 -3.05 8.21 -14.81
C GLU A 40 -2.33 9.52 -14.46
N ASP A 41 -2.78 10.25 -13.44
CA ASP A 41 -2.17 11.50 -12.97
C ASP A 41 -0.91 11.24 -12.12
N PRO A 42 0.30 11.60 -12.59
CA PRO A 42 1.53 11.42 -11.81
C PRO A 42 1.51 12.20 -10.48
N ALA A 43 0.81 13.34 -10.42
CA ALA A 43 0.68 14.15 -9.21
C ALA A 43 -0.22 13.49 -8.16
N ALA A 44 -1.13 12.60 -8.57
CA ALA A 44 -1.95 11.82 -7.66
C ALA A 44 -1.21 10.64 -7.03
N MET A 45 -0.13 10.16 -7.67
CA MET A 45 0.61 8.98 -7.21
C MET A 45 1.20 9.17 -5.80
N ALA A 46 1.66 10.39 -5.46
CA ALA A 46 2.12 10.71 -4.12
C ALA A 46 1.01 10.56 -3.06
N ARG A 47 -0.21 11.03 -3.38
CA ARG A 47 -1.38 10.90 -2.50
C ARG A 47 -1.79 9.45 -2.32
N ILE A 48 -1.78 8.67 -3.40
CA ILE A 48 -2.13 7.23 -3.36
C ILE A 48 -1.13 6.47 -2.48
N ARG A 49 0.18 6.68 -2.66
CA ARG A 49 1.21 6.07 -1.80
C ARG A 49 0.99 6.37 -0.32
N GLU A 50 0.72 7.63 0.01
CA GLU A 50 0.47 8.06 1.38
C GLU A 50 -0.82 7.44 1.95
N GLN A 51 -1.88 7.32 1.14
CA GLN A 51 -3.12 6.66 1.53
C GLN A 51 -2.97 5.15 1.75
N ILE A 52 -2.13 4.48 0.96
CA ILE A 52 -1.76 3.07 1.16
C ILE A 52 -0.95 2.93 2.46
N ALA A 53 0.11 3.72 2.63
CA ALA A 53 0.98 3.66 3.81
C ALA A 53 0.19 3.80 5.12
N ARG A 54 -0.73 4.76 5.21
CA ARG A 54 -1.59 4.94 6.39
C ARG A 54 -2.46 3.72 6.71
N ARG A 55 -3.01 3.07 5.68
CA ARG A 55 -3.89 1.89 5.86
C ARG A 55 -3.07 0.69 6.33
N ILE A 56 -1.89 0.51 5.75
CA ILE A 56 -0.97 -0.55 6.18
C ILE A 56 -0.56 -0.32 7.64
N ALA A 57 -0.13 0.89 7.99
CA ALA A 57 0.29 1.23 9.35
C ALA A 57 -0.83 0.98 10.38
N PHE A 58 -2.07 1.27 10.02
CA PHE A 58 -3.22 1.00 10.87
C PHE A 58 -3.48 -0.49 11.11
N ILE A 59 -3.16 -1.34 10.14
CA ILE A 59 -3.42 -2.78 10.22
C ILE A 59 -2.32 -3.54 10.95
N VAL A 60 -1.08 -3.08 10.82
CA VAL A 60 0.09 -3.71 11.43
C VAL A 60 0.41 -3.10 12.81
N ASP A 61 -0.59 -2.61 13.54
CA ASP A 61 -0.45 -1.95 14.85
C ASP A 61 0.58 -2.62 15.80
N PRO A 62 1.63 -1.92 16.33
CA PRO A 62 2.17 -0.60 16.01
C PRO A 62 3.51 -0.71 15.26
N ALA A 63 3.49 -1.11 13.99
CA ALA A 63 4.69 -1.17 13.17
C ALA A 63 4.91 0.15 12.40
N PRO A 64 6.09 0.79 12.51
CA PRO A 64 6.43 1.92 11.67
C PRO A 64 6.53 1.49 10.20
N VAL A 65 5.65 2.05 9.37
CA VAL A 65 5.73 1.94 7.90
C VAL A 65 6.60 3.09 7.40
N ASN A 66 7.84 2.79 7.03
CA ASN A 66 8.79 3.83 6.63
C ASN A 66 8.51 4.34 5.22
N ALA A 67 8.17 3.42 4.31
CA ALA A 67 7.80 3.76 2.94
C ALA A 67 6.94 2.69 2.28
N VAL A 68 6.16 3.11 1.29
CA VAL A 68 5.49 2.21 0.34
C VAL A 68 5.97 2.55 -1.06
N LEU A 69 6.57 1.55 -1.72
CA LEU A 69 7.03 1.64 -3.09
C LEU A 69 6.00 0.94 -3.99
N ILE A 70 5.60 1.62 -5.06
CA ILE A 70 4.82 1.03 -6.14
C ILE A 70 5.84 0.66 -7.22
N THR A 71 6.12 -0.62 -7.41
CA THR A 71 7.19 -1.09 -8.31
C THR A 71 6.69 -1.35 -9.71
N ASP A 72 5.47 -1.87 -9.84
CA ASP A 72 4.85 -2.16 -11.13
C ASP A 72 3.41 -1.66 -11.14
N PHE A 73 3.08 -0.88 -12.16
CA PHE A 73 1.76 -0.30 -12.34
C PHE A 73 1.29 -0.51 -13.78
N ILE A 74 0.39 -1.49 -13.98
CA ILE A 74 -0.17 -1.83 -15.29
C ILE A 74 -1.67 -1.55 -15.29
N LEU A 75 -2.09 -0.55 -16.08
CA LEU A 75 -3.46 -0.30 -16.51
C LEU A 75 -3.68 -1.09 -17.82
N SER A 76 -4.03 -2.37 -17.71
CA SER A 76 -4.40 -3.22 -18.85
C SER A 76 -5.90 -3.43 -18.89
#